data_AF-A0A950TJM0-F1
#
_entry.id   AF-A0A950TJM0-F1
#
_cell.length_a   1.000
_cell.length_b   1.000
_cell.length_c   1.000
_cell.angle_alpha   90.00
_cell.angle_beta   90.00
_cell.angle_gamma   90.00
#
_symmetry.space_group_name_H-M   'P 1'
#
loop_
_entity.id
_entity.type
_entity.pdbx_description
1 polymer ?
#
loop_
_entity_poly.entity_id
_entity_poly.type
_entity_poly.pdbx_seq_one_letter_code
_entity_poly.pdbx_strand_id
1 'polypeptide(L)'
;MSKRIRDLSSPVTEWRKWLLGLLGKPFSRLSEDQKFWTGFIVLCLLTTLLISNPWWRAVAEPTYQEGDVARESIIAPADISFADPQEAQRLQQEARTAVKPIFRYESNKPERAVQGFLSSWEVLQRHGGEGNTNRPPTNTDAKGEIHWTGAGGADVGKTLASRNFSRNEIDAVVSALRESADGYIYDDSEKQYFSNEVFVFDRSKPNQRSTVTMPESNWIALSAARDKLRTRLTAIKSLSLKEQDAFYTAASILVEPSVSYDSVATEQARATAAETIRPQNIALKRGQKIVDEGGIITPDVLAKIYAIQQYTAASRQASRTVGVLLFIAALFWVAWKFVQHRGMLPRLALSA
;
A
#
# COMPACT_ATOMS: atom_id res chain seq x y z
N MET A 1 -51.38 44.43 -19.58
CA MET A 1 -51.93 43.31 -18.78
C MET A 1 -51.86 42.02 -19.59
N SER A 2 -51.86 40.86 -18.91
CA SER A 2 -51.81 39.48 -19.44
C SER A 2 -50.39 38.93 -19.68
N LYS A 3 -49.64 38.55 -18.62
CA LYS A 3 -49.66 37.27 -17.88
C LYS A 3 -49.40 36.02 -18.74
N ARG A 4 -48.16 35.54 -18.60
CA ARG A 4 -47.73 34.13 -18.49
C ARG A 4 -48.88 33.11 -18.46
N ILE A 5 -48.85 32.18 -19.40
CA ILE A 5 -49.22 30.79 -19.14
C ILE A 5 -47.96 29.97 -19.44
N ARG A 6 -47.17 29.74 -18.39
CA ARG A 6 -46.16 28.69 -18.38
C ARG A 6 -46.95 27.40 -18.24
N ASP A 7 -46.97 26.62 -19.30
CA ASP A 7 -47.53 25.28 -19.32
C ASP A 7 -46.73 24.43 -18.33
N LEU A 8 -47.32 24.14 -17.17
CA LEU A 8 -46.76 23.25 -16.16
C LEU A 8 -47.12 21.83 -16.58
N SER A 9 -46.47 21.33 -17.63
CA SER A 9 -46.47 19.90 -17.90
C SER A 9 -45.78 19.21 -16.72
N SER A 10 -46.49 18.32 -16.03
CA SER A 10 -45.92 17.62 -14.87
C SER A 10 -44.72 16.77 -15.33
N PRO A 11 -43.66 16.63 -14.52
CA PRO A 11 -42.45 15.87 -14.89
C PRO A 11 -42.77 14.44 -15.36
N VAL A 12 -43.85 13.87 -14.82
CA VAL A 12 -44.35 12.54 -15.17
C VAL A 12 -44.91 12.50 -16.60
N THR A 13 -45.58 13.56 -17.06
CA THR A 13 -46.13 13.64 -18.42
C THR A 13 -45.06 13.86 -19.49
N GLU A 14 -44.04 14.66 -19.18
CA GLU A 14 -42.84 14.84 -20.02
C GLU A 14 -42.08 13.52 -20.17
N TRP A 15 -41.86 12.81 -19.05
CA TRP A 15 -41.16 11.53 -19.05
C TRP A 15 -41.92 10.45 -19.82
N ARG A 16 -43.25 10.42 -19.70
CA ARG A 16 -44.12 9.50 -20.44
C ARG A 16 -44.11 9.78 -21.95
N LYS A 17 -44.14 11.06 -22.36
CA LYS A 17 -44.03 11.48 -23.77
C LYS A 17 -42.66 11.15 -24.35
N TRP A 18 -41.60 11.30 -23.57
CA TRP A 18 -40.24 10.94 -23.98
C TRP A 18 -40.06 9.42 -24.16
N LEU A 19 -40.57 8.61 -23.21
CA LEU A 19 -40.61 7.14 -23.34
C LEU A 19 -41.42 6.69 -24.57
N LEU A 20 -42.62 7.25 -24.76
CA LEU A 20 -43.47 6.97 -25.93
C LEU A 20 -42.81 7.39 -27.25
N GLY A 21 -42.05 8.51 -27.25
CA GLY A 21 -41.31 8.99 -28.42
C GLY A 21 -40.09 8.14 -28.79
N LEU A 22 -39.44 7.52 -27.79
CA LEU A 22 -38.32 6.59 -27.98
C LEU A 22 -38.77 5.21 -28.46
N LEU A 23 -39.89 4.70 -27.95
CA LEU A 23 -40.47 3.43 -28.40
C LEU A 23 -41.23 3.56 -29.74
N GLY A 24 -41.88 4.69 -30.02
CA GLY A 24 -42.76 4.85 -31.18
C GLY A 24 -42.07 5.06 -32.52
N LYS A 25 -40.90 5.73 -32.54
CA LYS A 25 -40.18 6.06 -33.78
C LYS A 25 -39.57 4.86 -34.55
N PRO A 26 -39.06 3.80 -33.90
CA PRO A 26 -38.66 2.58 -34.63
C PRO A 26 -39.86 1.69 -34.97
N PHE A 27 -40.97 1.77 -34.22
CA PHE A 27 -42.13 0.88 -34.37
C PHE A 27 -43.05 1.28 -35.54
N SER A 28 -43.04 2.54 -35.96
CA SER A 28 -43.87 3.03 -37.06
C SER A 28 -43.39 2.61 -38.46
N ARG A 29 -42.17 2.07 -38.58
CA ARG A 29 -41.58 1.61 -39.86
C ARG A 29 -41.77 0.11 -40.12
N LEU A 30 -42.37 -0.62 -39.19
CA LEU A 30 -42.54 -2.07 -39.26
C LEU A 30 -43.91 -2.42 -39.87
N SER A 31 -43.97 -3.48 -40.68
CA SER A 31 -45.23 -4.06 -41.20
C SER A 31 -46.14 -4.49 -40.04
N GLU A 32 -47.45 -4.59 -40.25
CA GLU A 32 -48.40 -5.01 -39.19
C GLU A 32 -48.02 -6.37 -38.58
N ASP A 33 -47.57 -7.31 -39.41
CA ASP A 33 -47.05 -8.61 -38.95
C ASP A 33 -45.81 -8.44 -38.06
N GLN A 34 -44.90 -7.53 -38.42
CA GLN A 34 -43.69 -7.29 -37.64
C GLN A 34 -43.99 -6.61 -36.31
N LYS A 35 -44.99 -5.72 -36.25
CA LYS A 35 -45.48 -5.11 -34.99
C LYS A 35 -46.07 -6.16 -34.05
N PHE A 36 -46.79 -7.14 -34.60
CA PHE A 36 -47.32 -8.25 -33.83
C PHE A 36 -46.20 -9.13 -33.25
N TRP A 37 -45.25 -9.58 -34.08
CA TRP A 37 -44.13 -10.41 -33.64
C TRP A 37 -43.23 -9.71 -32.62
N THR A 38 -42.97 -8.41 -32.81
CA THR A 38 -42.18 -7.63 -31.85
C THR A 38 -42.91 -7.46 -30.53
N GLY A 39 -44.22 -7.18 -30.53
CA GLY A 39 -45.04 -7.15 -29.31
C GLY A 39 -45.06 -8.50 -28.58
N PHE A 40 -45.17 -9.60 -29.32
CA PHE A 40 -45.13 -10.96 -28.78
C PHE A 40 -43.79 -11.28 -28.09
N ILE A 41 -42.67 -10.97 -28.75
CA ILE A 41 -41.32 -11.18 -28.19
C ILE A 41 -41.13 -10.34 -26.92
N VAL A 42 -41.54 -9.06 -26.95
CA VAL A 42 -41.44 -8.17 -25.79
C VAL A 42 -42.27 -8.69 -24.63
N LEU A 43 -43.51 -9.13 -24.87
CA LEU A 43 -44.37 -9.70 -23.84
C LEU A 43 -43.71 -10.93 -23.21
N CYS A 44 -43.23 -11.88 -24.03
CA CYS A 44 -42.56 -13.09 -23.57
C CYS A 44 -41.34 -12.76 -22.70
N LEU A 45 -40.47 -11.86 -23.15
CA LEU A 45 -39.30 -11.40 -22.41
C LEU A 45 -39.69 -10.77 -21.07
N LEU A 46 -40.70 -9.91 -21.07
CA LEU A 46 -41.15 -9.19 -19.87
C LEU A 46 -41.76 -10.16 -18.84
N THR A 47 -42.61 -11.09 -19.26
CA THR A 47 -43.12 -12.16 -18.38
C THR A 47 -42.02 -13.09 -17.88
N THR A 48 -41.04 -13.43 -18.72
CA THR A 48 -39.89 -14.26 -18.30
C THR A 48 -39.07 -13.52 -17.25
N LEU A 49 -38.82 -12.23 -17.43
CA LEU A 49 -38.09 -11.39 -16.49
C LEU A 49 -38.84 -11.28 -15.15
N LEU A 50 -40.17 -11.12 -15.19
CA LEU A 50 -41.02 -11.05 -13.99
C LEU A 50 -40.98 -12.37 -13.20
N ILE A 51 -41.06 -13.51 -13.89
CA ILE A 51 -41.10 -14.84 -13.26
C ILE A 51 -39.71 -15.29 -12.79
N SER A 52 -38.68 -15.04 -13.59
CA SER A 52 -37.31 -15.41 -13.23
C SER A 52 -36.72 -14.49 -12.15
N ASN A 53 -37.28 -13.28 -12.00
CA ASN A 53 -36.89 -12.21 -11.08
C ASN A 53 -35.44 -12.31 -10.56
N PRO A 54 -34.45 -12.00 -11.42
CA PRO A 54 -33.03 -12.11 -11.07
C PRO A 54 -32.57 -11.09 -10.02
N TRP A 55 -33.35 -10.05 -9.72
CA TRP A 55 -32.95 -8.96 -8.83
C TRP A 55 -33.37 -9.13 -7.36
N TRP A 56 -34.33 -10.00 -7.04
CA TRP A 56 -34.80 -10.22 -5.66
C TRP A 56 -34.49 -11.58 -5.06
N ARG A 57 -33.87 -12.50 -5.82
CA ARG A 57 -33.28 -13.69 -5.20
C ARG A 57 -31.96 -13.27 -4.55
N ALA A 58 -32.10 -12.82 -3.30
CA ALA A 58 -31.00 -12.60 -2.38
C ALA A 58 -30.01 -13.75 -2.53
N VAL A 59 -28.74 -13.37 -2.62
CA VAL A 59 -27.54 -14.20 -2.44
C VAL A 59 -27.92 -15.44 -1.64
N ALA A 60 -27.78 -16.63 -2.24
CA ALA A 60 -28.09 -17.89 -1.58
C ALA A 60 -27.49 -17.85 -0.17
N GLU A 61 -28.33 -17.99 0.86
CA GLU A 61 -27.85 -17.89 2.24
C GLU A 61 -26.67 -18.86 2.42
N PRO A 62 -25.56 -18.41 3.03
CA PRO A 62 -24.42 -19.27 3.26
C PRO A 62 -24.88 -20.45 4.10
N THR A 63 -24.89 -21.64 3.48
CA THR A 63 -25.39 -22.89 4.07
C THR A 63 -24.55 -23.33 5.28
N TYR A 64 -23.34 -22.80 5.38
CA TYR A 64 -22.36 -23.13 6.41
C TYR A 64 -21.56 -21.89 6.81
N GLN A 65 -21.21 -21.81 8.09
CA GLN A 65 -20.28 -20.84 8.67
C GLN A 65 -19.02 -21.56 9.18
N GLU A 66 -17.96 -20.79 9.45
CA GLU A 66 -16.73 -21.34 10.02
C GLU A 66 -17.01 -22.00 11.37
N GLY A 67 -16.51 -23.23 11.57
CA GLY A 67 -16.75 -24.01 12.78
C GLY A 67 -18.03 -24.86 12.78
N ASP A 68 -18.89 -24.72 11.76
CA ASP A 68 -20.04 -25.62 11.59
C ASP A 68 -19.60 -27.05 11.27
N VAL A 69 -20.45 -28.01 11.63
CA VAL A 69 -20.27 -29.42 11.26
C VAL A 69 -21.02 -29.70 9.97
N ALA A 70 -20.34 -30.30 8.99
CA ALA A 70 -20.92 -30.67 7.71
C ALA A 70 -22.04 -31.70 7.90
N ARG A 71 -23.23 -31.38 7.39
CA ARG A 71 -24.43 -32.24 7.50
C ARG A 71 -24.45 -33.34 6.45
N GLU A 72 -23.70 -33.17 5.37
CA GLU A 72 -23.58 -34.10 4.26
C GLU A 72 -22.17 -34.02 3.67
N SER A 73 -21.73 -35.08 2.99
CA SER A 73 -20.46 -35.02 2.27
C SER A 73 -20.57 -34.10 1.06
N ILE A 74 -19.70 -33.09 1.01
CA ILE A 74 -19.67 -32.13 -0.10
C ILE A 74 -18.60 -32.56 -1.09
N ILE A 75 -19.03 -32.77 -2.33
CA ILE A 75 -18.19 -33.16 -3.47
C ILE A 75 -18.24 -32.10 -4.57
N ALA A 76 -17.13 -31.92 -5.28
CA ALA A 76 -17.04 -30.97 -6.39
C ALA A 76 -17.85 -31.49 -7.60
N PRO A 77 -18.83 -30.72 -8.13
CA PRO A 77 -19.67 -31.18 -9.23
C PRO A 77 -18.98 -31.18 -10.59
N ALA A 78 -17.93 -30.36 -10.76
CA ALA A 78 -17.19 -30.17 -12.00
C ALA A 78 -15.75 -29.72 -11.71
N ASP A 79 -14.93 -29.62 -12.76
CA ASP A 79 -13.63 -28.97 -12.68
C ASP A 79 -13.84 -27.45 -12.54
N ILE A 80 -13.51 -26.89 -11.38
CA ILE A 80 -13.73 -25.48 -11.04
C ILE A 80 -12.39 -24.86 -10.70
N SER A 81 -11.95 -23.89 -11.50
CA SER A 81 -10.80 -23.05 -11.17
C SER A 81 -11.29 -21.80 -10.47
N PHE A 82 -10.87 -21.58 -9.22
CA PHE A 82 -11.16 -20.36 -8.48
C PHE A 82 -9.89 -19.81 -7.84
N ALA A 83 -9.83 -18.48 -7.69
CA ALA A 83 -8.74 -17.84 -6.98
C ALA A 83 -8.97 -18.04 -5.47
N ASP A 84 -8.03 -18.68 -4.77
CA ASP A 84 -8.11 -18.78 -3.33
C ASP A 84 -7.55 -17.51 -2.68
N PRO A 85 -8.40 -16.69 -2.02
CA PRO A 85 -7.93 -15.50 -1.35
C PRO A 85 -7.00 -15.82 -0.16
N GLN A 86 -7.14 -16.99 0.49
CA GLN A 86 -6.35 -17.35 1.68
C GLN A 86 -4.91 -17.72 1.32
N GLU A 87 -4.71 -18.64 0.35
CA GLU A 87 -3.37 -18.93 -0.15
C GLU A 87 -2.68 -17.70 -0.76
N ALA A 88 -3.44 -16.85 -1.48
CA ALA A 88 -2.90 -15.60 -2.00
C ALA A 88 -2.43 -14.67 -0.87
N GLN A 89 -3.22 -14.52 0.21
CA GLN A 89 -2.83 -13.72 1.38
C GLN A 89 -1.59 -14.29 2.08
N ARG A 90 -1.50 -15.62 2.25
CA ARG A 90 -0.33 -16.27 2.86
C ARG A 90 0.94 -16.01 2.03
N LEU A 91 0.87 -16.19 0.71
CA LEU A 91 1.98 -15.94 -0.19
C LEU A 91 2.38 -14.46 -0.21
N GLN A 92 1.40 -13.55 -0.16
CA GLN A 92 1.66 -12.11 -0.03
C GLN A 92 2.37 -11.77 1.28
N GLN A 93 1.94 -12.36 2.40
CA GLN A 93 2.61 -12.16 3.69
C GLN A 93 4.03 -12.72 3.67
N GLU A 94 4.22 -13.92 3.12
CA GLU A 94 5.54 -14.54 2.96
C GLU A 94 6.47 -13.64 2.13
N ALA A 95 5.99 -13.10 1.01
CA ALA A 95 6.75 -12.14 0.21
C ALA A 95 7.07 -10.86 0.96
N ARG A 96 6.13 -10.31 1.75
CA ARG A 96 6.39 -9.13 2.60
C ARG A 96 7.50 -9.43 3.61
N THR A 97 7.47 -10.59 4.27
CA THR A 97 8.49 -10.98 5.24
C THR A 97 9.84 -11.30 4.60
N ALA A 98 9.84 -11.76 3.34
CA ALA A 98 11.05 -12.05 2.59
C ALA A 98 11.76 -10.77 2.09
N VAL A 99 11.09 -9.61 2.07
CA VAL A 99 11.73 -8.34 1.70
C VAL A 99 12.73 -7.94 2.77
N LYS A 100 13.99 -7.84 2.35
CA LYS A 100 15.10 -7.40 3.19
C LYS A 100 14.92 -5.92 3.59
N PRO A 101 15.20 -5.56 4.85
CA PRO A 101 15.19 -4.16 5.29
C PRO A 101 16.13 -3.29 4.44
N ILE A 102 15.70 -2.08 4.13
CA ILE A 102 16.47 -1.10 3.36
C ILE A 102 17.01 -0.04 4.32
N PHE A 103 18.33 0.15 4.27
CA PHE A 103 19.06 1.18 4.99
C PHE A 103 19.60 2.21 4.01
N ARG A 104 19.58 3.46 4.43
CA ARG A 104 20.20 4.57 3.71
C ARG A 104 21.59 4.80 4.26
N TYR A 105 22.56 4.92 3.37
CA TYR A 105 23.93 5.29 3.70
C TYR A 105 24.27 6.69 3.22
N GLU A 106 24.87 7.49 4.10
CA GLU A 106 25.39 8.82 3.81
C GLU A 106 26.92 8.81 3.86
N SER A 107 27.56 8.76 2.70
CA SER A 107 29.02 8.70 2.56
C SER A 107 29.75 9.98 2.94
N ASN A 108 29.06 11.11 3.10
CA ASN A 108 29.65 12.43 3.35
C ASN A 108 29.67 12.85 4.83
N LYS A 109 29.27 11.95 5.74
CA LYS A 109 29.27 12.23 7.19
C LYS A 109 30.67 12.54 7.74
N PRO A 110 31.75 11.80 7.39
CA PRO A 110 33.08 12.10 7.91
C PRO A 110 33.58 13.49 7.52
N GLU A 111 33.36 13.88 6.26
CA GLU A 111 33.76 15.19 5.74
C GLU A 111 32.96 16.31 6.41
N ARG A 112 31.65 16.12 6.60
CA ARG A 112 30.79 17.08 7.32
C ARG A 112 31.21 17.24 8.77
N ALA A 113 31.56 16.14 9.46
CA ALA A 113 32.04 16.18 10.84
C ALA A 113 33.33 17.00 10.95
N VAL A 114 34.30 16.74 10.06
CA VAL A 114 35.56 17.49 10.00
C VAL A 114 35.32 18.98 9.68
N GLN A 115 34.49 19.28 8.69
CA GLN A 115 34.18 20.67 8.31
C GLN A 115 33.47 21.43 9.44
N GLY A 116 32.54 20.77 10.13
CA GLY A 116 31.85 21.32 11.31
C GLY A 116 32.81 21.61 12.47
N PHE A 117 33.77 20.71 12.70
CA PHE A 117 34.81 20.92 13.71
C PHE A 117 35.72 22.10 13.34
N LEU A 118 36.25 22.12 12.11
CA LEU A 118 37.18 23.15 11.65
C LEU A 118 36.55 24.54 11.62
N SER A 119 35.28 24.66 11.21
CA SER A 119 34.56 25.94 11.23
C SER A 119 34.36 26.45 12.66
N SER A 120 33.99 25.58 13.60
CA SER A 120 33.87 25.94 15.02
C SER A 120 35.23 26.31 15.62
N TRP A 121 36.29 25.62 15.21
CA TRP A 121 37.68 25.91 15.58
C TRP A 121 38.16 27.28 15.09
N GLU A 122 37.87 27.63 13.83
CA GLU A 122 38.26 28.92 13.26
C GLU A 122 37.58 30.09 13.97
N VAL A 123 36.28 29.95 14.31
CA VAL A 123 35.55 30.96 15.09
C VAL A 123 36.19 31.15 16.47
N LEU A 124 36.56 30.05 17.14
CA LEU A 124 37.25 30.11 18.43
C LEU A 124 38.62 30.81 18.34
N GLN A 125 39.41 30.52 17.31
CA GLN A 125 40.72 31.16 17.13
C GLN A 125 40.61 32.67 16.87
N ARG A 126 39.59 33.13 16.13
CA ARG A 126 39.36 34.57 15.89
C ARG A 126 39.09 35.33 17.19
N HIS A 127 38.29 34.76 18.09
CA HIS A 127 37.95 35.39 19.37
C HIS A 127 39.03 35.21 20.44
N GLY A 128 39.78 34.11 20.42
CA GLY A 128 40.90 33.87 21.34
C GLY A 128 42.14 34.73 21.06
N GLY A 129 42.29 35.26 19.84
CA GLY A 129 43.42 36.10 19.42
C GLY A 129 43.29 37.59 19.75
N GLU A 130 42.10 38.10 20.12
CA GLU A 130 41.85 39.52 20.44
C GLU A 130 42.24 39.93 21.88
N GLY A 131 43.18 39.21 22.49
CA GLY A 131 43.75 39.58 23.80
C GLY A 131 44.81 40.68 23.76
N ASN A 132 45.22 41.18 22.58
CA ASN A 132 46.27 42.18 22.47
C ASN A 132 46.08 43.14 21.27
N THR A 133 45.39 44.26 21.47
CA THR A 133 45.71 45.64 21.03
C THR A 133 44.45 46.52 20.89
N ASN A 134 44.37 47.57 21.72
CA ASN A 134 43.67 48.84 21.50
C ASN A 134 42.39 48.84 20.63
N ARG A 135 41.27 48.33 21.15
CA ARG A 135 39.94 48.70 20.65
C ARG A 135 39.15 49.42 21.76
N PRO A 136 38.63 50.64 21.53
CA PRO A 136 37.93 51.39 22.58
C PRO A 136 36.64 50.66 23.00
N PRO A 137 36.25 50.77 24.28
CA PRO A 137 35.15 50.00 24.83
C PRO A 137 33.83 50.57 24.34
N THR A 138 33.20 49.91 23.37
CA THR A 138 31.81 50.20 23.02
C THR A 138 30.90 49.22 23.73
N ASN A 139 30.16 49.76 24.70
CA ASN A 139 28.97 49.23 25.38
C ASN A 139 29.07 47.86 26.08
N THR A 140 29.30 47.98 27.38
CA THR A 140 28.71 47.24 28.50
C THR A 140 27.59 46.26 28.12
N ASP A 141 27.94 44.97 28.08
CA ASP A 141 27.13 43.78 28.49
C ASP A 141 27.56 42.50 27.77
N ALA A 142 28.42 42.58 26.75
CA ALA A 142 29.11 41.43 26.19
C ALA A 142 30.54 41.34 26.76
N LYS A 143 30.69 40.86 28.00
CA LYS A 143 31.95 40.19 28.36
C LYS A 143 32.11 39.11 27.30
N GLY A 144 33.12 39.21 26.44
CA GLY A 144 33.40 38.26 25.37
C GLY A 144 33.69 36.89 25.95
N GLU A 145 32.65 36.17 26.32
CA GLU A 145 32.75 34.78 26.74
C GLU A 145 33.15 34.00 25.50
N ILE A 146 34.36 33.44 25.55
CA ILE A 146 34.88 32.52 24.54
C ILE A 146 33.91 31.33 24.47
N HIS A 147 32.93 31.43 23.58
CA HIS A 147 31.90 30.42 23.41
C HIS A 147 32.30 29.49 22.26
N TRP A 148 32.41 28.20 22.54
CA TRP A 148 32.46 27.20 21.49
C TRP A 148 31.08 27.13 20.85
N THR A 149 31.01 27.24 19.52
CA THR A 149 29.75 27.20 18.78
C THR A 149 29.14 25.79 18.67
N GLY A 150 29.90 24.76 19.06
CA GLY A 150 29.44 23.36 19.12
C GLY A 150 29.09 22.88 20.53
N ALA A 151 29.04 21.56 20.73
CA ALA A 151 28.73 20.96 22.03
C ALA A 151 29.78 21.27 23.11
N GLY A 152 29.33 21.53 24.34
CA GLY A 152 30.18 21.84 25.50
C GLY A 152 30.35 23.33 25.82
N GLY A 153 29.85 24.22 24.97
CA GLY A 153 29.65 25.65 25.29
C GLY A 153 30.92 26.39 25.74
N ALA A 154 30.76 27.26 26.74
CA ALA A 154 31.83 28.17 27.17
C ALA A 154 33.01 27.45 27.86
N ASP A 155 32.81 26.30 28.51
CA ASP A 155 33.87 25.62 29.26
C ASP A 155 34.85 24.88 28.34
N VAL A 156 34.31 24.25 27.30
CA VAL A 156 35.12 23.70 26.20
C VAL A 156 35.84 24.82 25.49
N GLY A 157 35.15 25.93 25.20
CA GLY A 157 35.76 27.11 24.57
C GLY A 157 36.95 27.66 25.36
N LYS A 158 36.79 27.86 26.67
CA LYS A 158 37.88 28.32 27.55
C LYS A 158 39.06 27.35 27.60
N THR A 159 38.79 26.04 27.66
CA THR A 159 39.84 25.02 27.70
C THR A 159 40.63 24.98 26.39
N LEU A 160 39.93 25.03 25.26
CA LEU A 160 40.51 25.05 23.92
C LEU A 160 41.19 26.38 23.56
N ALA A 161 40.81 27.50 24.20
CA ALA A 161 41.48 28.78 24.02
C ALA A 161 42.64 29.01 25.01
N SER A 162 42.82 28.14 26.00
CA SER A 162 43.85 28.30 27.04
C SER A 162 45.28 28.22 26.51
N ARG A 163 45.49 27.50 25.41
CA ARG A 163 46.78 27.29 24.78
C ARG A 163 46.65 27.37 23.26
N ASN A 164 47.71 27.82 22.60
CA ASN A 164 47.81 27.72 21.15
C ASN A 164 48.24 26.30 20.74
N PHE A 165 47.36 25.58 20.05
CA PHE A 165 47.64 24.22 19.58
C PHE A 165 48.43 24.25 18.27
N SER A 166 49.37 23.33 18.13
CA SER A 166 50.14 23.16 16.90
C SER A 166 49.26 22.59 15.78
N ARG A 167 49.65 22.86 14.51
CA ARG A 167 48.94 22.28 13.35
C ARG A 167 48.90 20.77 13.41
N ASN A 168 50.00 20.13 13.81
CA ASN A 168 50.09 18.68 13.94
C ASN A 168 49.09 18.10 14.96
N GLU A 169 48.83 18.81 16.06
CA GLU A 169 47.85 18.39 17.07
C GLU A 169 46.42 18.47 16.53
N ILE A 170 46.08 19.57 15.85
CA ILE A 170 44.78 19.74 15.23
C ILE A 170 44.57 18.74 14.10
N ASP A 171 45.59 18.50 13.27
CA ASP A 171 45.56 17.49 12.21
C ASP A 171 45.36 16.08 12.79
N ALA A 172 45.98 15.77 13.94
CA ALA A 172 45.76 14.51 14.64
C ALA A 172 44.33 14.37 15.17
N VAL A 173 43.75 15.44 15.74
CA VAL A 173 42.34 15.46 16.18
C VAL A 173 41.39 15.31 15.00
N VAL A 174 41.63 16.02 13.91
CA VAL A 174 40.83 15.93 12.67
C VAL A 174 40.92 14.53 12.05
N SER A 175 42.11 13.93 12.04
CA SER A 175 42.31 12.56 11.58
C SER A 175 41.56 11.56 12.45
N ALA A 176 41.65 11.70 13.79
CA ALA A 176 40.90 10.88 14.74
C ALA A 176 39.38 11.02 14.56
N LEU A 177 38.88 12.24 14.34
CA LEU A 177 37.48 12.51 14.05
C LEU A 177 37.04 11.87 12.73
N ARG A 178 37.83 12.05 11.66
CA ARG A 178 37.52 11.44 10.36
C ARG A 178 37.48 9.92 10.45
N GLU A 179 38.48 9.30 11.05
CA GLU A 179 38.59 7.83 11.16
C GLU A 179 37.51 7.23 12.08
N SER A 180 37.03 7.98 13.08
CA SER A 180 35.94 7.54 13.96
C SER A 180 34.56 7.73 13.36
N ALA A 181 34.38 8.74 12.50
CA ALA A 181 33.14 8.97 11.75
C ALA A 181 33.06 8.15 10.45
N ASP A 182 34.15 7.52 10.02
CA ASP A 182 34.22 6.72 8.81
C ASP A 182 33.62 5.31 8.98
N GLY A 183 33.03 4.81 7.89
CA GLY A 183 32.39 3.50 7.80
C GLY A 183 30.88 3.50 8.04
N TYR A 184 30.34 2.30 8.23
CA TYR A 184 28.92 2.08 8.48
C TYR A 184 28.62 2.22 9.97
N ILE A 185 28.12 3.39 10.36
CA ILE A 185 27.80 3.73 11.74
C ILE A 185 26.28 3.82 11.86
N TYR A 186 25.70 3.01 12.74
CA TYR A 186 24.26 2.98 12.98
C TYR A 186 23.92 3.48 14.38
N ASP A 187 22.70 3.97 14.58
CA ASP A 187 22.23 4.33 15.92
C ASP A 187 21.93 3.06 16.73
N ASP A 188 22.34 3.02 17.99
CA ASP A 188 22.16 1.85 18.87
C ASP A 188 20.70 1.35 18.94
N SER A 189 19.71 2.25 18.75
CA SER A 189 18.28 1.90 18.74
C SER A 189 17.81 1.18 17.47
N GLU A 190 18.56 1.28 16.36
CA GLU A 190 18.20 0.70 15.07
C GLU A 190 18.62 -0.77 14.92
N LYS A 191 19.38 -1.30 15.90
CA LYS A 191 19.82 -2.70 15.93
C LYS A 191 18.66 -3.70 15.76
N GLN A 192 17.48 -3.37 16.27
CA GLN A 192 16.28 -4.21 16.16
C GLN A 192 15.82 -4.47 14.71
N TYR A 193 16.21 -3.62 13.76
CA TYR A 193 15.84 -3.74 12.35
C TYR A 193 16.85 -4.57 11.55
N PHE A 194 17.90 -5.07 12.19
CA PHE A 194 18.93 -5.84 11.51
C PHE A 194 18.39 -7.22 11.16
N SER A 195 18.78 -7.68 9.98
CA SER A 195 18.51 -9.01 9.46
C SER A 195 19.82 -9.63 8.99
N ASN A 196 19.81 -10.92 8.68
CA ASN A 196 21.02 -11.60 8.17
C ASN A 196 21.61 -10.91 6.93
N GLU A 197 20.72 -10.36 6.08
CA GLU A 197 21.08 -9.55 4.93
C GLU A 197 20.24 -8.27 4.90
N VAL A 198 20.88 -7.16 4.55
CA VAL A 198 20.24 -5.85 4.43
C VAL A 198 20.62 -5.20 3.11
N PHE A 199 19.70 -4.41 2.55
CA PHE A 199 20.00 -3.58 1.41
C PHE A 199 20.49 -2.23 1.88
N VAL A 200 21.63 -1.79 1.37
CA VAL A 200 22.16 -0.46 1.62
C VAL A 200 22.06 0.35 0.34
N PHE A 201 21.39 1.49 0.46
CA PHE A 201 21.25 2.46 -0.62
C PHE A 201 22.08 3.70 -0.32
N ASP A 202 23.07 3.96 -1.17
CA ASP A 202 23.88 5.17 -1.10
C ASP A 202 23.25 6.26 -1.99
N ARG A 203 22.84 7.38 -1.37
CA ARG A 203 22.24 8.51 -2.10
C ARG A 203 23.21 9.17 -3.08
N SER A 204 24.52 9.11 -2.80
CA SER A 204 25.55 9.65 -3.70
C SER A 204 25.73 8.81 -4.95
N LYS A 205 25.32 7.54 -4.93
CA LYS A 205 25.46 6.57 -6.02
C LYS A 205 24.13 5.83 -6.26
N PRO A 206 23.11 6.50 -6.83
CA PRO A 206 21.76 5.93 -6.97
C PRO A 206 21.70 4.65 -7.81
N ASN A 207 22.70 4.43 -8.69
CA ASN A 207 22.78 3.26 -9.55
C ASN A 207 23.48 2.06 -8.90
N GLN A 208 24.06 2.23 -7.71
CA GLN A 208 24.73 1.15 -6.97
C GLN A 208 23.88 0.76 -5.77
N ARG A 209 23.24 -0.41 -5.87
CA ARG A 209 22.60 -1.05 -4.72
C ARG A 209 23.54 -2.11 -4.19
N SER A 210 23.86 -2.01 -2.91
CA SER A 210 24.76 -2.96 -2.25
C SER A 210 23.94 -3.82 -1.29
N THR A 211 24.11 -5.13 -1.38
CA THR A 211 23.62 -6.05 -0.36
C THR A 211 24.75 -6.26 0.63
N VAL A 212 24.49 -6.01 1.91
CA VAL A 212 25.45 -6.27 2.98
C VAL A 212 24.97 -7.47 3.77
N THR A 213 25.85 -8.46 3.92
CA THR A 213 25.64 -9.64 4.77
C THR A 213 26.21 -9.34 6.16
N MET A 214 25.55 -9.83 7.21
CA MET A 214 26.01 -9.68 8.60
C MET A 214 26.31 -8.23 9.00
N PRO A 215 25.31 -7.33 8.97
CA PRO A 215 25.49 -5.93 9.40
C PRO A 215 25.96 -5.82 10.86
N GLU A 216 25.54 -6.72 11.75
CA GLU A 216 25.96 -6.73 13.15
C GLU A 216 27.48 -6.88 13.36
N SER A 217 28.17 -7.57 12.45
CA SER A 217 29.62 -7.79 12.56
C SER A 217 30.42 -6.74 11.79
N ASN A 218 29.84 -6.19 10.72
CA ASN A 218 30.53 -5.28 9.82
C ASN A 218 30.32 -3.80 10.15
N TRP A 219 29.25 -3.47 10.89
CA TRP A 219 28.88 -2.09 11.23
C TRP A 219 29.20 -1.78 12.68
N ILE A 220 29.39 -0.50 12.97
CA ILE A 220 29.78 0.00 14.28
C ILE A 220 28.61 0.79 14.87
N ALA A 221 28.28 0.55 16.13
CA ALA A 221 27.27 1.35 16.82
C ALA A 221 27.76 2.78 17.07
N LEU A 222 26.87 3.75 17.11
CA LEU A 222 27.22 5.16 17.34
C LEU A 222 27.98 5.35 18.66
N SER A 223 27.55 4.66 19.72
CA SER A 223 28.26 4.59 20.99
C SER A 223 29.72 4.13 20.81
N ALA A 224 29.93 3.01 20.13
CA ALA A 224 31.25 2.44 19.86
C ALA A 224 32.13 3.33 18.96
N ALA A 225 31.53 4.04 17.99
CA ALA A 225 32.24 5.01 17.16
C ALA A 225 32.74 6.21 17.99
N ARG A 226 31.94 6.69 18.94
CA ARG A 226 32.35 7.73 19.90
C ARG A 226 33.43 7.23 20.86
N ASP A 227 33.35 5.98 21.31
CA ASP A 227 34.41 5.39 22.15
C ASP A 227 35.72 5.21 21.37
N LYS A 228 35.64 4.86 20.08
CA LYS A 228 36.80 4.84 19.17
C LYS A 228 37.43 6.23 19.07
N LEU A 229 36.64 7.29 18.93
CA LEU A 229 37.12 8.68 18.95
C LEU A 229 37.84 8.99 20.26
N ARG A 230 37.23 8.68 21.41
CA ARG A 230 37.83 8.90 22.74
C ARG A 230 39.18 8.20 22.85
N THR A 231 39.25 6.94 22.46
CA THR A 231 40.49 6.14 22.48
C THR A 231 41.57 6.78 21.61
N ARG A 232 41.22 7.24 20.40
CA ARG A 232 42.18 7.90 19.50
C ARG A 232 42.68 9.23 20.06
N LEU A 233 41.81 10.04 20.67
CA LEU A 233 42.21 11.30 21.33
C LEU A 233 43.17 11.05 22.50
N THR A 234 42.93 10.00 23.30
CA THR A 234 43.84 9.63 24.40
C THR A 234 45.20 9.15 23.94
N ALA A 235 45.31 8.64 22.70
CA ALA A 235 46.59 8.22 22.11
C ALA A 235 47.48 9.42 21.73
N ILE A 236 46.92 10.64 21.63
CA ILE A 236 47.65 11.86 21.31
C ILE A 236 48.36 12.36 22.58
N LYS A 237 49.60 11.90 22.78
CA LYS A 237 50.41 12.19 23.98
C LYS A 237 50.69 13.68 24.24
N SER A 238 50.55 14.54 23.24
CA SER A 238 50.82 15.97 23.37
C SER A 238 49.66 16.75 24.02
N LEU A 239 48.49 16.14 24.12
CA LEU A 239 47.30 16.72 24.76
C LEU A 239 47.19 16.26 26.22
N SER A 240 46.88 17.19 27.12
CA SER A 240 46.53 16.87 28.51
C SER A 240 45.14 16.22 28.61
N LEU A 241 44.87 15.54 29.72
CA LEU A 241 43.57 14.88 29.95
C LEU A 241 42.38 15.85 29.85
N LYS A 242 42.53 17.09 30.34
CA LYS A 242 41.47 18.11 30.25
C LYS A 242 41.22 18.56 28.82
N GLU A 243 42.29 18.74 28.03
CA GLU A 243 42.18 19.11 26.62
C GLU A 243 41.57 17.97 25.79
N GLN A 244 41.97 16.72 26.06
CA GLN A 244 41.40 15.54 25.41
C GLN A 244 39.90 15.44 25.64
N ASP A 245 39.43 15.69 26.88
CA ASP A 245 38.00 15.68 27.22
C ASP A 245 37.24 16.84 26.58
N ALA A 246 37.86 18.03 26.49
CA ALA A 246 37.30 19.17 25.76
C ALA A 246 37.17 18.89 24.25
N PHE A 247 38.19 18.32 23.61
CA PHE A 247 38.12 17.90 22.21
C PHE A 247 37.09 16.79 22.00
N TYR A 248 37.00 15.83 22.91
CA TYR A 248 35.98 14.77 22.84
C TYR A 248 34.57 15.37 22.95
N THR A 249 34.32 16.28 23.89
CA THR A 249 33.02 16.94 24.04
C THR A 249 32.66 17.75 22.80
N ALA A 250 33.63 18.47 22.23
CA ALA A 250 33.45 19.24 21.00
C ALA A 250 33.15 18.37 19.77
N ALA A 251 33.82 17.22 19.65
CA ALA A 251 33.80 16.39 18.45
C ALA A 251 32.80 15.24 18.49
N SER A 252 32.42 14.73 19.67
CA SER A 252 31.53 13.57 19.82
C SER A 252 30.13 13.80 19.24
N ILE A 253 29.62 15.04 19.28
CA ILE A 253 28.33 15.40 18.67
C ILE A 253 28.39 15.42 17.14
N LEU A 254 29.57 15.64 16.57
CA LEU A 254 29.78 15.68 15.12
C LEU A 254 29.89 14.27 14.52
N VAL A 255 30.16 13.26 15.36
CA VAL A 255 30.01 11.86 14.99
C VAL A 255 28.52 11.54 14.99
N GLU A 256 27.96 11.47 13.80
CA GLU A 256 26.55 11.14 13.51
C GLU A 256 26.44 9.74 12.89
N PRO A 257 25.29 9.06 13.01
CA PRO A 257 25.05 7.81 12.29
C PRO A 257 25.08 8.04 10.78
N SER A 258 25.89 7.24 10.08
CA SER A 258 26.00 7.26 8.61
C SER A 258 25.03 6.31 7.93
N VAL A 259 24.49 5.36 8.67
CA VAL A 259 23.49 4.41 8.23
C VAL A 259 22.22 4.62 9.05
N SER A 260 21.09 4.72 8.36
CA SER A 260 19.77 4.87 8.99
C SER A 260 18.73 3.96 8.34
N TYR A 261 17.81 3.41 9.11
CA TYR A 261 16.73 2.58 8.58
C TYR A 261 15.73 3.42 7.77
N ASP A 262 15.47 3.02 6.52
CA ASP A 262 14.46 3.67 5.67
C ASP A 262 13.17 2.85 5.72
N SER A 263 12.31 3.20 6.66
CA SER A 263 11.00 2.55 6.85
C SER A 263 10.10 2.73 5.63
N VAL A 264 10.11 3.90 5.00
CA VAL A 264 9.28 4.20 3.84
C VAL A 264 9.69 3.35 2.65
N ALA A 265 10.99 3.30 2.34
CA ALA A 265 11.51 2.48 1.25
C ALA A 265 11.26 0.99 1.49
N THR A 266 11.43 0.53 2.74
CA THR A 266 11.20 -0.87 3.11
C THR A 266 9.73 -1.25 2.97
N GLU A 267 8.79 -0.44 3.49
CA GLU A 267 7.36 -0.70 3.36
C GLU A 267 6.88 -0.62 1.91
N GLN A 268 7.43 0.31 1.12
CA GLN A 268 7.14 0.37 -0.31
C GLN A 268 7.62 -0.89 -1.03
N ALA A 269 8.83 -1.37 -0.74
CA ALA A 269 9.35 -2.61 -1.30
C ALA A 269 8.50 -3.83 -0.89
N ARG A 270 8.03 -3.89 0.37
CA ARG A 270 7.09 -4.91 0.87
C ARG A 270 5.76 -4.88 0.14
N ALA A 271 5.21 -3.68 -0.11
CA ALA A 271 3.97 -3.52 -0.85
C ALA A 271 4.12 -4.00 -2.30
N THR A 272 5.17 -3.58 -3.01
CA THR A 272 5.44 -4.00 -4.39
C THR A 272 5.68 -5.52 -4.49
N ALA A 273 6.36 -6.12 -3.53
CA ALA A 273 6.55 -7.57 -3.48
C ALA A 273 5.22 -8.32 -3.31
N ALA A 274 4.32 -7.82 -2.45
CA ALA A 274 2.99 -8.39 -2.28
C ALA A 274 2.11 -8.25 -3.54
N GLU A 275 2.15 -7.09 -4.20
CA GLU A 275 1.38 -6.82 -5.41
C GLU A 275 1.84 -7.67 -6.61
N THR A 276 3.12 -8.04 -6.65
CA THR A 276 3.68 -8.88 -7.71
C THR A 276 3.12 -10.31 -7.66
N ILE A 277 2.66 -10.77 -6.49
CA ILE A 277 2.05 -12.10 -6.32
C ILE A 277 0.61 -12.07 -6.86
N ARG A 278 0.45 -12.64 -8.06
CA ARG A 278 -0.87 -12.94 -8.61
C ARG A 278 -1.54 -14.05 -7.79
N PRO A 279 -2.85 -13.96 -7.52
CA PRO A 279 -3.57 -15.04 -6.85
C PRO A 279 -3.43 -16.32 -7.68
N GLN A 280 -2.97 -17.40 -7.05
CA GLN A 280 -2.90 -18.70 -7.72
C GLN A 280 -4.31 -19.25 -7.85
N ASN A 281 -4.67 -19.69 -9.05
CA ASN A 281 -5.96 -20.33 -9.28
C ASN A 281 -5.87 -21.77 -8.81
N ILE A 282 -6.61 -22.11 -7.76
CA ILE A 282 -6.76 -23.49 -7.31
C ILE A 282 -7.82 -24.14 -8.19
N ALA A 283 -7.47 -25.30 -8.77
CA ALA A 283 -8.40 -26.11 -9.55
C ALA A 283 -8.96 -27.23 -8.68
N LEU A 284 -10.26 -27.16 -8.38
CA LEU A 284 -11.02 -28.30 -7.86
C LEU A 284 -11.30 -29.26 -9.00
N LYS A 285 -11.07 -30.55 -8.78
CA LYS A 285 -11.39 -31.60 -9.76
C LYS A 285 -12.80 -32.14 -9.53
N ARG A 286 -13.49 -32.51 -10.60
CA ARG A 286 -14.79 -33.17 -10.52
C ARG A 286 -14.72 -34.42 -9.65
N GLY A 287 -15.65 -34.56 -8.71
CA GLY A 287 -15.72 -35.68 -7.78
C GLY A 287 -14.71 -35.60 -6.63
N GLN A 288 -13.90 -34.55 -6.55
CA GLN A 288 -13.06 -34.30 -5.39
C GLN A 288 -13.95 -34.09 -4.16
N LYS A 289 -13.68 -34.87 -3.12
CA LYS A 289 -14.33 -34.75 -1.82
C LYS A 289 -13.69 -33.60 -1.03
N ILE A 290 -14.51 -32.64 -0.61
CA ILE A 290 -14.05 -31.44 0.11
C ILE A 290 -14.17 -31.64 1.62
N VAL A 291 -15.31 -32.16 2.08
CA VAL A 291 -15.57 -32.47 3.49
C VAL A 291 -16.45 -33.72 3.60
N ASP A 292 -16.18 -34.54 4.61
CA ASP A 292 -17.01 -35.68 4.98
C ASP A 292 -18.14 -35.27 5.92
N GLU A 293 -19.20 -36.07 5.95
CA GLU A 293 -20.29 -35.90 6.92
C GLU A 293 -19.73 -35.96 8.35
N GLY A 294 -20.11 -34.99 9.18
CA GLY A 294 -19.57 -34.86 10.54
C GLY A 294 -18.21 -34.14 10.64
N GLY A 295 -17.61 -33.74 9.50
CA GLY A 295 -16.37 -32.96 9.47
C GLY A 295 -16.58 -31.50 9.87
N ILE A 296 -15.57 -30.88 10.50
CA ILE A 296 -15.60 -29.47 10.88
C ILE A 296 -15.24 -28.60 9.67
N ILE A 297 -15.99 -27.53 9.45
CA ILE A 297 -15.79 -26.60 8.36
C ILE A 297 -14.72 -25.58 8.74
N THR A 298 -13.54 -25.73 8.13
CA THR A 298 -12.44 -24.78 8.22
C THR A 298 -12.59 -23.64 7.19
N PRO A 299 -11.86 -22.51 7.36
CA PRO A 299 -11.87 -21.41 6.38
C PRO A 299 -11.60 -21.84 4.93
N ASP A 300 -10.65 -22.76 4.73
CA ASP A 300 -10.31 -23.31 3.41
C ASP A 300 -11.46 -24.11 2.80
N VAL A 301 -12.12 -24.96 3.60
CA VAL A 301 -13.30 -25.72 3.17
C VAL A 301 -14.45 -24.78 2.81
N LEU A 302 -14.67 -23.73 3.61
CA LEU A 302 -15.70 -22.73 3.36
C LEU A 302 -15.49 -22.00 2.02
N ALA A 303 -14.25 -21.63 1.70
CA ALA A 303 -13.90 -21.02 0.42
C ALA A 303 -14.23 -21.93 -0.77
N LYS A 304 -13.91 -23.23 -0.66
CA LYS A 304 -14.24 -24.24 -1.68
C LYS A 304 -15.75 -24.44 -1.84
N ILE A 305 -16.51 -24.47 -0.73
CA ILE A 305 -17.97 -24.55 -0.76
C ILE A 305 -18.56 -23.33 -1.48
N TYR A 306 -18.07 -22.13 -1.17
CA TYR A 306 -18.53 -20.90 -1.81
C TYR A 306 -18.26 -20.89 -3.32
N ALA A 307 -17.09 -21.38 -3.74
CA ALA A 307 -16.76 -21.55 -5.16
C ALA A 307 -17.73 -22.50 -5.89
N ILE A 308 -18.11 -23.62 -5.25
CA ILE A 308 -19.07 -24.59 -5.79
C ILE A 308 -20.47 -23.96 -5.90
N GLN A 309 -20.90 -23.20 -4.89
CA GLN A 309 -22.19 -22.52 -4.89
C GLN A 309 -22.30 -21.47 -6.00
N GLN A 310 -21.28 -20.63 -6.16
CA GLN A 310 -21.24 -19.63 -7.24
C GLN A 310 -21.30 -20.28 -8.63
N TYR A 311 -20.52 -21.35 -8.85
CA TYR A 311 -20.54 -22.10 -10.12
C TYR A 311 -21.92 -22.71 -10.42
N THR A 312 -22.55 -23.30 -9.40
CA THR A 312 -23.87 -23.94 -9.53
C THR A 312 -24.99 -22.92 -9.76
N ALA A 313 -24.92 -21.77 -9.08
CA ALA A 313 -25.89 -20.70 -9.26
C ALA A 313 -25.84 -20.12 -10.69
N ALA A 314 -24.64 -19.82 -11.19
CA ALA A 314 -24.46 -19.23 -12.51
C ALA A 314 -24.94 -20.16 -13.65
N SER A 315 -24.55 -21.44 -13.60
CA SER A 315 -24.90 -22.42 -14.65
C SER A 315 -26.38 -22.80 -14.68
N ARG A 316 -27.02 -22.96 -13.51
CA ARG A 316 -28.46 -23.28 -13.42
C ARG A 316 -29.36 -22.11 -13.77
N GLN A 317 -28.92 -20.87 -13.58
CA GLN A 317 -29.74 -19.69 -13.86
C GLN A 317 -29.93 -19.45 -15.36
N ALA A 318 -28.89 -19.64 -16.18
CA ALA A 318 -28.98 -19.48 -17.63
C ALA A 318 -29.91 -20.52 -18.28
N SER A 319 -29.77 -21.80 -17.89
CA SER A 319 -30.62 -22.86 -18.42
C SER A 319 -32.09 -22.71 -17.97
N ARG A 320 -32.33 -22.32 -16.71
CA ARG A 320 -33.69 -22.09 -16.19
C ARG A 320 -34.37 -20.90 -16.86
N THR A 321 -33.66 -19.79 -17.09
CA THR A 321 -34.22 -18.60 -17.76
C THR A 321 -34.61 -18.91 -19.20
N VAL A 322 -33.74 -19.60 -19.96
CA VAL A 322 -34.04 -20.02 -21.33
C VAL A 322 -35.23 -20.99 -21.36
N GLY A 323 -35.28 -21.96 -20.44
CA GLY A 323 -36.39 -22.91 -20.36
C GLY A 323 -37.74 -22.24 -20.06
N VAL A 324 -37.77 -21.29 -19.11
CA VAL A 324 -38.98 -20.51 -18.80
C VAL A 324 -39.39 -19.64 -20.00
N LEU A 325 -38.43 -19.03 -20.70
CA LEU A 325 -38.70 -18.24 -21.90
C LEU A 325 -39.34 -19.08 -23.00
N LEU A 326 -38.79 -20.26 -23.29
CA LEU A 326 -39.33 -21.17 -24.30
C LEU A 326 -40.72 -21.69 -23.91
N PHE A 327 -40.92 -22.03 -22.64
CA PHE A 327 -42.22 -22.48 -22.14
C PHE A 327 -43.30 -21.40 -22.27
N ILE A 328 -42.98 -20.16 -21.90
CA ILE A 328 -43.88 -19.00 -22.04
C ILE A 328 -44.17 -18.72 -23.52
N ALA A 329 -43.15 -18.74 -24.38
CA ALA A 329 -43.32 -18.56 -25.81
C ALA A 329 -44.24 -19.63 -26.41
N ALA A 330 -44.08 -20.89 -26.02
CA ALA A 330 -44.93 -21.99 -26.45
C ALA A 330 -46.39 -21.81 -25.98
N LEU A 331 -46.61 -21.41 -24.72
CA LEU A 331 -47.96 -21.15 -24.19
C LEU A 331 -48.67 -20.03 -24.96
N PHE A 332 -47.99 -18.90 -25.17
CA PHE A 332 -48.57 -17.79 -25.93
C PHE A 332 -48.80 -18.15 -27.40
N TRP A 333 -47.91 -18.95 -28.00
CA TRP A 333 -48.11 -19.46 -29.37
C TRP A 333 -49.37 -20.33 -29.47
N VAL A 334 -49.57 -21.26 -28.53
CA VAL A 334 -50.75 -22.12 -28.48
C VAL A 334 -52.01 -21.30 -28.28
N ALA A 335 -51.99 -20.32 -27.36
CA ALA A 335 -53.11 -19.41 -27.12
C ALA A 335 -53.48 -18.61 -28.38
N TRP A 336 -52.48 -18.07 -29.09
CA TRP A 336 -52.70 -17.37 -30.35
C TRP A 336 -53.30 -18.29 -31.42
N LYS A 337 -52.72 -19.49 -31.62
CA LYS A 337 -53.22 -20.47 -32.60
C LYS A 337 -54.65 -20.92 -32.28
N PHE A 338 -55.00 -21.04 -30.99
CA PHE A 338 -56.35 -21.37 -30.54
C PHE A 338 -57.36 -20.25 -30.88
N VAL A 339 -56.99 -19.00 -30.61
CA VAL A 339 -57.83 -17.83 -30.98
C VAL A 339 -58.02 -17.75 -32.50
N GLN A 340 -56.95 -18.00 -33.28
CA GLN A 340 -57.02 -18.03 -34.74
C GLN A 340 -58.00 -19.09 -35.25
N HIS A 341 -58.03 -20.29 -34.64
CA HIS A 341 -58.93 -21.37 -35.05
C HIS A 341 -60.39 -21.16 -34.60
N ARG A 342 -60.63 -20.45 -33.48
CA ARG A 342 -61.99 -20.14 -32.99
C ARG A 342 -62.60 -18.84 -33.54
N GLY A 343 -61.82 -18.01 -34.21
CA GLY A 343 -62.28 -16.78 -34.86
C GLY A 343 -63.20 -16.99 -36.08
N MET A 344 -63.42 -18.23 -36.52
CA MET A 344 -64.37 -18.60 -37.57
C MET A 344 -65.67 -19.17 -36.96
N LEU A 345 -66.38 -18.40 -36.14
CA LEU A 345 -67.82 -18.62 -35.98
C LEU A 345 -68.51 -17.73 -37.02
N PRO A 346 -69.24 -18.30 -38.01
CA PRO A 346 -69.97 -17.49 -38.97
C PRO A 346 -70.95 -16.62 -38.18
N ARG A 347 -70.86 -15.30 -38.38
CA ARG A 347 -71.90 -14.38 -37.90
C ARG A 347 -73.21 -14.86 -38.52
N LEU A 348 -74.08 -15.46 -37.69
CA LEU A 348 -75.45 -15.78 -38.08
C LEU A 348 -76.09 -14.45 -38.50
N ALA A 349 -76.27 -14.29 -39.81
CA ALA A 349 -77.09 -13.22 -40.36
C ALA A 349 -78.52 -13.48 -39.93
N LEU A 350 -78.99 -12.74 -38.92
CA LEU A 350 -80.42 -12.55 -38.68
C LEU A 350 -80.92 -11.60 -39.78
N SER A 351 -81.38 -12.16 -40.90
CA SER A 351 -82.25 -11.46 -41.85
C SER A 351 -83.68 -11.49 -41.30
N ALA A 352 -84.25 -10.31 -41.05
CA ALA A 352 -85.69 -10.11 -41.02
C ALA A 352 -86.20 -9.86 -42.44
#